data_AF-A0A530BFI0-F1
#
_entry.id   AF-A0A530BFI0-F1
#
_cell.length_a   1.000
_cell.length_b   1.000
_cell.length_c   1.000
_cell.angle_alpha   90.00
_cell.angle_beta   90.00
_cell.angle_gamma   90.00
#
_symmetry.space_group_name_H-M   'P 1'
#
loop_
_entity.id
_entity.type
_entity.pdbx_description
1 polymer ?
#
loop_
_entity_poly.entity_id
_entity_poly.type
_entity_poly.pdbx_seq_one_letter_code
_entity_poly.pdbx_strand_id
1 'polypeptide(L)'
;NYTGDRLNFGLAAEKARAEGFAVEMVIVGDDIALPDIAQPRGIAGTLFVHKIAGHLSETGHDLASVAASARAAAKDIVSLGISLSSCSLPGQTHEDRFGADDGELGLGIHGEPGVERIALQSASALVAIMAERLAARLDPHGRYALLINNLGSVPPLEMSLIANAVLASPLAKAVTLTMGPGHLMTALNMNGFSLSLIRLDAEREAALLAPVGPHAWLPAKSVRRPVVVAVAKPAIRGAARAASRDAGAERLITAVCEKLISLEEVLN
;
A
#
# COMPACT_ATOMS: atom_id res chain seq x y z
N ASN A 1 18.34 -4.03 5.33
CA ASN A 1 19.45 -4.76 5.99
C ASN A 1 19.91 -5.89 5.08
N TYR A 2 20.81 -5.57 4.15
CA TYR A 2 21.40 -6.53 3.21
C TYR A 2 22.91 -6.53 3.38
N THR A 3 23.54 -7.70 3.24
CA THR A 3 24.99 -7.86 3.48
C THR A 3 25.82 -6.96 2.58
N GLY A 4 25.48 -6.88 1.29
CA GLY A 4 26.16 -6.00 0.32
C GLY A 4 26.15 -4.54 0.77
N ASP A 5 24.97 -4.01 1.12
CA ASP A 5 24.82 -2.63 1.58
C ASP A 5 25.65 -2.36 2.82
N ARG A 6 25.57 -3.25 3.82
CA ARG A 6 26.27 -3.07 5.10
C ARG A 6 27.78 -3.07 4.95
N LEU A 7 28.32 -3.96 4.14
CA LEU A 7 29.76 -4.02 3.91
C LEU A 7 30.23 -2.78 3.15
N ASN A 8 29.52 -2.39 2.09
CA ASN A 8 29.90 -1.23 1.27
C ASN A 8 29.76 0.09 2.02
N PHE A 9 28.60 0.36 2.64
CA PHE A 9 28.37 1.58 3.42
C PHE A 9 29.18 1.60 4.72
N GLY A 10 29.42 0.44 5.35
CA GLY A 10 30.29 0.33 6.52
C GLY A 10 31.72 0.74 6.18
N LEU A 11 32.28 0.21 5.10
CA LEU A 11 33.62 0.60 4.64
C LEU A 11 33.67 2.09 4.24
N ALA A 12 32.63 2.60 3.57
CA ALA A 12 32.54 4.01 3.22
C ALA A 12 32.52 4.92 4.46
N ALA A 13 31.76 4.55 5.49
CA ALA A 13 31.69 5.29 6.76
C ALA A 13 33.04 5.30 7.48
N GLU A 14 33.76 4.18 7.53
CA GLU A 14 35.10 4.12 8.12
C GLU A 14 36.10 5.02 7.38
N LYS A 15 36.07 5.03 6.05
CA LYS A 15 36.90 5.93 5.23
C LYS A 15 36.59 7.40 5.50
N ALA A 16 35.30 7.76 5.50
CA ALA A 16 34.89 9.13 5.79
C ALA A 16 35.28 9.59 7.20
N ARG A 17 35.20 8.70 8.20
CA ARG A 17 35.69 8.98 9.56
C ARG A 17 37.21 9.20 9.60
N ALA A 18 37.97 8.41 8.85
CA ALA A 18 39.42 8.60 8.72
C ALA A 18 39.79 9.94 8.05
N GLU A 19 38.91 10.49 7.21
CA GLU A 19 39.03 11.82 6.61
C GLU A 19 38.55 12.96 7.53
N GLY A 20 38.08 12.64 8.74
CA GLY A 20 37.66 13.63 9.75
C GLY A 20 36.17 13.98 9.72
N PHE A 21 35.34 13.29 8.92
CA PHE A 21 33.89 13.49 8.93
C PHE A 21 33.23 12.73 10.08
N ALA A 22 32.28 13.39 10.76
CA ALA A 22 31.39 12.72 11.69
C ALA A 22 30.31 11.95 10.90
N VAL A 23 30.30 10.62 11.02
CA VAL A 23 29.37 9.75 10.28
C VAL A 23 28.71 8.77 11.24
N GLU A 24 27.38 8.70 11.18
CA GLU A 24 26.57 7.69 11.88
C GLU A 24 25.91 6.76 10.85
N MET A 25 25.76 5.48 11.22
CA MET A 25 25.08 4.48 10.41
C MET A 25 23.92 3.86 11.20
N VAL A 26 22.76 3.75 10.56
CA VAL A 26 21.55 3.13 11.11
C VAL A 26 21.11 2.02 10.18
N ILE A 27 21.04 0.80 10.71
CA ILE A 27 20.60 -0.39 9.96
C ILE A 27 19.12 -0.61 10.25
N VAL A 28 18.30 -0.65 9.20
CA VAL A 28 16.87 -0.94 9.31
C VAL A 28 16.61 -2.40 8.93
N GLY A 29 16.00 -3.13 9.86
CA GLY A 29 15.59 -4.52 9.72
C GLY A 29 14.17 -4.68 10.25
N ASP A 30 13.20 -4.19 9.48
CA ASP A 30 11.79 -4.10 9.85
C ASP A 30 10.94 -5.29 9.38
N ASP A 31 11.45 -6.12 8.47
CA ASP A 31 10.70 -7.28 7.95
C ASP A 31 10.53 -8.38 9.00
N ILE A 32 9.27 -8.69 9.34
CA ILE A 32 8.93 -9.72 10.33
C ILE A 32 8.60 -11.08 9.72
N ALA A 33 8.72 -11.25 8.40
CA ALA A 33 8.37 -12.50 7.73
C ALA A 33 9.11 -13.71 8.27
N LEU A 34 10.40 -13.56 8.57
CA LEU A 34 11.28 -14.62 9.03
C LEU A 34 11.67 -14.35 10.50
N PRO A 35 11.02 -14.98 11.49
CA PRO A 35 11.27 -14.66 12.91
C PRO A 35 12.62 -15.14 13.43
N ASP A 36 13.18 -16.21 12.83
CA ASP A 36 14.38 -16.89 13.34
C ASP A 36 15.69 -16.39 12.70
N ILE A 37 15.63 -15.41 11.80
CA ILE A 37 16.85 -14.87 11.20
C ILE A 37 17.49 -13.84 12.13
N ALA A 38 18.79 -13.97 12.34
CA ALA A 38 19.56 -13.04 13.18
C ALA A 38 19.52 -11.58 12.67
N GLN A 39 19.23 -11.40 11.39
CA GLN A 39 19.30 -10.11 10.70
C GLN A 39 18.08 -9.94 9.80
N PRO A 40 16.96 -9.44 10.35
CA PRO A 40 15.75 -9.14 9.57
C PRO A 40 16.06 -8.24 8.38
N ARG A 41 15.40 -8.49 7.24
CA ARG A 41 15.54 -7.65 6.02
C ARG A 41 15.01 -6.24 6.29
N GLY A 42 15.53 -5.28 5.55
CA GLY A 42 15.03 -3.90 5.60
C GLY A 42 14.17 -3.65 4.37
N ILE A 43 12.90 -3.31 4.57
CA ILE A 43 11.91 -3.11 3.51
C ILE A 43 11.21 -1.75 3.69
N ALA A 44 9.94 -1.64 3.27
CA ALA A 44 9.24 -0.36 3.10
C ALA A 44 9.18 0.50 4.37
N GLY A 45 9.28 -0.08 5.56
CA GLY A 45 9.30 0.64 6.83
C GLY A 45 10.53 1.55 6.99
N THR A 46 11.61 1.30 6.24
CA THR A 46 12.78 2.20 6.13
C THR A 46 12.39 3.65 5.81
N LEU A 47 11.28 3.85 5.08
CA LEU A 47 10.80 5.19 4.74
C LEU A 47 10.34 6.00 5.97
N PHE A 48 9.86 5.35 7.04
CA PHE A 48 9.60 6.03 8.31
C PHE A 48 10.89 6.58 8.92
N VAL A 49 11.97 5.80 8.85
CA VAL A 49 13.29 6.23 9.36
C VAL A 49 13.80 7.43 8.58
N HIS A 50 13.68 7.40 7.25
CA HIS A 50 14.03 8.57 6.41
C HIS A 50 13.19 9.79 6.77
N LYS A 51 11.87 9.63 6.96
CA LYS A 51 10.97 10.74 7.27
C LYS A 51 11.28 11.38 8.62
N ILE A 52 11.56 10.57 9.63
CA ILE A 52 11.88 11.03 11.00
C ILE A 52 13.27 11.68 11.02
N ALA A 53 14.28 11.01 10.47
CA ALA A 53 15.64 11.54 10.43
C ALA A 53 15.71 12.86 9.63
N GLY A 54 15.02 12.91 8.49
CA GLY A 54 14.94 14.11 7.67
C GLY A 54 14.26 15.27 8.39
N HIS A 55 13.15 15.02 9.11
CA HIS A 55 12.49 16.06 9.90
C HIS A 55 13.42 16.64 10.97
N LEU A 56 14.07 15.79 11.77
CA LEU A 56 14.96 16.23 12.84
C LEU A 56 16.20 16.97 12.32
N SER A 57 16.74 16.54 11.18
CA SER A 57 17.84 17.22 10.50
C SER A 57 17.42 18.62 10.06
N GLU A 58 16.25 18.77 9.42
CA GLU A 58 15.72 20.06 8.96
C GLU A 58 15.36 21.00 10.11
N THR A 59 14.98 20.48 11.28
CA THR A 59 14.73 21.27 12.49
C THR A 59 16.00 21.61 13.29
N GLY A 60 17.19 21.23 12.79
CA GLY A 60 18.48 21.64 13.34
C GLY A 60 19.00 20.79 14.48
N HIS A 61 18.52 19.54 14.65
CA HIS A 61 19.08 18.62 15.63
C HIS A 61 20.48 18.16 15.22
N ASP A 62 21.32 17.85 16.21
CA ASP A 62 22.66 17.33 15.94
C ASP A 62 22.65 15.88 15.41
N LEU A 63 23.78 15.47 14.81
CA LEU A 63 23.93 14.14 14.21
C LEU A 63 23.64 13.00 15.20
N ALA A 64 24.07 13.16 16.46
CA ALA A 64 23.88 12.14 17.49
C ALA A 64 22.39 11.94 17.83
N SER A 65 21.64 13.03 17.95
CA SER A 65 20.20 13.04 18.21
C SER A 65 19.41 12.46 17.04
N VAL A 66 19.76 12.85 15.81
CA VAL A 66 19.16 12.30 14.58
C VAL A 66 19.40 10.79 14.51
N ALA A 67 20.64 10.34 14.73
CA ALA A 67 20.99 8.92 14.70
C ALA A 67 20.31 8.12 15.81
N ALA A 68 20.19 8.68 17.02
CA ALA A 68 19.50 8.06 18.13
C ALA A 68 18.00 7.87 17.85
N SER A 69 17.32 8.92 17.37
CA SER A 69 15.90 8.83 17.01
C SER A 69 15.66 7.89 15.82
N ALA A 70 16.52 7.92 14.81
CA ALA A 70 16.46 6.99 13.67
C ALA A 70 16.64 5.52 14.11
N ARG A 71 17.56 5.23 15.03
CA ARG A 71 17.74 3.88 15.61
C ARG A 71 16.55 3.44 16.45
N ALA A 72 15.98 4.36 17.22
CA ALA A 72 14.78 4.09 18.01
C ALA A 72 13.57 3.79 17.11
N ALA A 73 13.39 4.57 16.05
CA ALA A 73 12.37 4.32 15.04
C ALA A 73 12.59 2.97 14.36
N ALA A 74 13.82 2.67 13.90
CA ALA A 74 14.16 1.40 13.23
C ALA A 74 13.80 0.15 14.06
N LYS A 75 13.89 0.23 15.40
CA LYS A 75 13.54 -0.87 16.31
C LYS A 75 12.03 -1.04 16.53
N ASP A 76 11.26 0.02 16.35
CA ASP A 76 9.81 0.06 16.62
C ASP A 76 8.97 -0.16 15.35
N ILE A 77 9.62 -0.42 14.20
CA ILE A 77 8.93 -0.66 12.93
C ILE A 77 8.79 -2.16 12.70
N VAL A 78 7.60 -2.57 12.27
CA VAL A 78 7.33 -3.92 11.78
C VAL A 78 6.69 -3.87 10.41
N SER A 79 7.15 -4.73 9.51
CA SER A 79 6.72 -4.77 8.13
C SER A 79 6.51 -6.19 7.66
N LEU A 80 5.48 -6.39 6.83
CA LEU A 80 5.20 -7.67 6.21
C LEU A 80 4.74 -7.44 4.77
N GLY A 81 5.32 -8.20 3.84
CA GLY A 81 4.96 -8.18 2.42
C GLY A 81 4.25 -9.45 1.99
N ILE A 82 3.53 -9.37 0.88
CA ILE A 82 2.92 -10.49 0.18
C ILE A 82 3.05 -10.24 -1.32
N SER A 83 3.31 -11.29 -2.09
CA SER A 83 3.37 -11.20 -3.55
C SER A 83 2.68 -12.38 -4.23
N LEU A 84 2.11 -12.14 -5.40
CA LEU A 84 1.53 -13.13 -6.31
C LEU A 84 2.48 -13.44 -7.49
N SER A 85 3.52 -12.63 -7.67
CA SER A 85 4.55 -12.85 -8.71
C SER A 85 5.95 -12.58 -8.18
N SER A 86 6.97 -13.14 -8.81
CA SER A 86 8.34 -12.66 -8.64
C SER A 86 8.53 -11.34 -9.43
N CYS A 87 9.65 -10.65 -9.22
CA CYS A 87 10.02 -9.53 -10.07
C CYS A 87 10.78 -10.01 -11.31
N SER A 88 10.64 -9.31 -12.44
CA SER A 88 11.38 -9.56 -13.68
C SER A 88 12.65 -8.72 -13.73
N LEU A 89 13.81 -9.37 -13.76
CA LEU A 89 15.09 -8.69 -13.90
C LEU A 89 15.35 -8.32 -15.38
N PRO A 90 15.63 -7.05 -15.71
CA PRO A 90 15.93 -6.65 -17.08
C PRO A 90 17.08 -7.46 -17.69
N GLY A 91 16.86 -8.02 -18.87
CA GLY A 91 17.87 -8.84 -19.57
C GLY A 91 17.96 -10.29 -19.09
N GLN A 92 17.11 -10.72 -18.15
CA GLN A 92 16.99 -12.12 -17.74
C GLN A 92 15.62 -12.68 -18.09
N THR A 93 15.55 -13.99 -18.29
CA THR A 93 14.27 -14.69 -18.44
C THR A 93 13.48 -14.56 -17.14
N HIS A 94 12.15 -14.37 -17.24
CA HIS A 94 11.30 -14.33 -16.06
C HIS A 94 11.33 -15.67 -15.31
N GLU A 95 11.55 -15.63 -13.99
CA GLU A 95 11.38 -16.80 -13.13
C GLU A 95 9.93 -16.94 -12.69
N ASP A 96 9.20 -17.89 -13.30
CA ASP A 96 7.88 -18.32 -12.82
C ASP A 96 8.02 -19.19 -11.55
N ARG A 97 8.16 -18.53 -10.41
CA ARG A 97 8.20 -19.20 -9.09
C ARG A 97 6.84 -19.66 -8.58
N PHE A 98 5.76 -19.05 -9.08
CA PHE A 98 4.39 -19.21 -8.60
C PHE A 98 3.47 -19.65 -9.73
N GLY A 99 2.54 -20.56 -9.43
CA GLY A 99 1.41 -20.83 -10.33
C GLY A 99 0.40 -19.70 -10.34
N ALA A 100 -0.60 -19.79 -11.22
CA ALA A 100 -1.65 -18.77 -11.34
C ALA A 100 -2.48 -18.56 -10.05
N ASP A 101 -2.54 -19.59 -9.20
CA ASP A 101 -3.30 -19.61 -7.95
C ASP A 101 -2.40 -19.57 -6.71
N ASP A 102 -1.12 -19.25 -6.88
CA ASP A 102 -0.14 -19.21 -5.80
C ASP A 102 0.32 -17.78 -5.50
N GLY A 103 0.72 -17.56 -4.26
CA GLY A 103 1.48 -16.40 -3.84
C GLY A 103 2.47 -16.79 -2.75
N GLU A 104 3.21 -15.81 -2.28
CA GLU A 104 4.20 -15.97 -1.23
C GLU A 104 4.13 -14.82 -0.23
N LEU A 105 4.01 -15.20 1.04
CA LEU A 105 4.09 -14.29 2.15
C LEU A 105 5.55 -14.07 2.52
N GLY A 106 5.92 -12.80 2.67
CA GLY A 106 7.25 -12.40 3.07
C GLY A 106 8.29 -12.50 1.96
N LEU A 107 7.91 -12.49 0.68
CA LEU A 107 8.87 -12.38 -0.41
C LEU A 107 9.68 -11.08 -0.25
N GLY A 108 11.00 -11.18 -0.34
CA GLY A 108 11.90 -10.03 -0.20
C GLY A 108 11.88 -9.10 -1.41
N ILE A 109 12.33 -7.85 -1.24
CA ILE A 109 12.29 -6.83 -2.30
C ILE A 109 13.28 -7.08 -3.45
N HIS A 110 14.17 -8.06 -3.34
CA HIS A 110 15.01 -8.53 -4.45
C HIS A 110 14.62 -9.93 -4.92
N GLY A 111 13.42 -10.41 -4.57
CA GLY A 111 12.95 -11.75 -4.91
C GLY A 111 13.53 -12.85 -4.01
N GLU A 112 14.07 -12.52 -2.85
CA GLU A 112 14.51 -13.51 -1.87
C GLU A 112 13.29 -14.31 -1.37
N PRO A 113 13.40 -15.65 -1.21
CA PRO A 113 12.28 -16.48 -0.78
C PRO A 113 11.57 -15.95 0.47
N GLY A 114 10.26 -16.15 0.50
CA GLY A 114 9.42 -15.82 1.63
C GLY A 114 9.44 -16.89 2.72
N VAL A 115 8.52 -16.72 3.67
CA VAL A 115 8.35 -17.68 4.77
C VAL A 115 7.34 -18.77 4.42
N GLU A 116 6.38 -18.46 3.56
CA GLU A 116 5.23 -19.33 3.34
C GLU A 116 4.63 -19.12 1.96
N ARG A 117 4.38 -20.23 1.25
CA ARG A 117 3.51 -20.24 0.08
C ARG A 117 2.06 -20.19 0.52
N ILE A 118 1.28 -19.34 -0.12
CA ILE A 118 -0.13 -19.14 0.18
C ILE A 118 -0.93 -19.32 -1.10
N ALA A 119 -2.14 -19.85 -0.99
CA ALA A 119 -3.07 -19.85 -2.12
C ALA A 119 -3.58 -18.43 -2.38
N LEU A 120 -3.82 -18.12 -3.65
CA LEU A 120 -4.52 -16.92 -4.07
C LEU A 120 -5.92 -16.90 -3.42
N GLN A 121 -6.22 -15.79 -2.76
CA GLN A 121 -7.47 -15.61 -2.02
C GLN A 121 -7.98 -14.17 -2.22
N SER A 122 -9.20 -13.91 -1.73
CA SER A 122 -9.70 -12.53 -1.66
C SER A 122 -8.74 -11.63 -0.88
N ALA A 123 -8.64 -10.35 -1.25
CA ALA A 123 -7.76 -9.42 -0.53
C ALA A 123 -8.09 -9.33 0.96
N SER A 124 -9.36 -9.45 1.36
CA SER A 124 -9.76 -9.48 2.77
C SER A 124 -9.14 -10.65 3.53
N ALA A 125 -9.05 -11.84 2.91
CA ALA A 125 -8.42 -13.01 3.52
C ALA A 125 -6.90 -12.85 3.60
N LEU A 126 -6.25 -12.37 2.53
CA LEU A 126 -4.82 -12.06 2.52
C LEU A 126 -4.45 -11.02 3.58
N VAL A 127 -5.23 -9.94 3.67
CA VAL A 127 -5.05 -8.91 4.68
C VAL A 127 -5.30 -9.44 6.09
N ALA A 128 -6.26 -10.36 6.29
CA ALA A 128 -6.49 -10.95 7.60
C ALA A 128 -5.25 -11.72 8.10
N ILE A 129 -4.60 -12.50 7.24
CA ILE A 129 -3.36 -13.22 7.55
C ILE A 129 -2.25 -12.23 7.94
N MET A 130 -2.06 -11.17 7.14
CA MET A 130 -1.05 -10.16 7.43
C MET A 130 -1.36 -9.39 8.73
N ALA A 131 -2.61 -9.01 8.92
CA ALA A 131 -3.06 -8.25 10.09
C ALA A 131 -2.88 -9.04 11.38
N GLU A 132 -3.13 -10.34 11.38
CA GLU A 132 -2.88 -11.22 12.52
C GLU A 132 -1.40 -11.25 12.90
N ARG A 133 -0.51 -11.51 11.93
CA ARG A 133 0.94 -11.56 12.17
C ARG A 133 1.53 -10.23 12.61
N LEU A 134 1.07 -9.14 12.01
CA LEU A 134 1.48 -7.80 12.40
C LEU A 134 0.99 -7.49 13.81
N ALA A 135 -0.29 -7.71 14.12
CA ALA A 135 -0.87 -7.43 15.43
C ALA A 135 -0.18 -8.19 16.57
N ALA A 136 0.29 -9.42 16.33
CA ALA A 136 1.06 -10.20 17.30
C ALA A 136 2.40 -9.55 17.71
N ARG A 137 2.90 -8.58 16.93
CA ARG A 137 4.11 -7.80 17.22
C ARG A 137 3.83 -6.42 17.80
N LEU A 138 2.58 -6.00 17.89
CA LEU A 138 2.20 -4.67 18.35
C LEU A 138 1.79 -4.67 19.81
N ASP A 139 2.10 -3.58 20.51
CA ASP A 139 1.44 -3.23 21.76
C ASP A 139 -0.06 -2.95 21.50
N PRO A 140 -1.01 -3.68 22.13
CA PRO A 140 -2.45 -3.49 21.97
C PRO A 140 -2.96 -2.11 22.38
N HIS A 141 -2.22 -1.38 23.21
CA HIS A 141 -2.55 -0.02 23.66
C HIS A 141 -1.77 1.05 22.87
N GLY A 142 -0.91 0.64 21.94
CA GLY A 142 -0.15 1.55 21.10
C GLY A 142 -1.02 2.23 20.04
N ARG A 143 -0.58 3.43 19.65
CA ARG A 143 -1.06 4.14 18.45
C ARG A 143 -0.03 3.97 17.36
N TYR A 144 -0.47 3.73 16.12
CA TYR A 144 0.43 3.44 15.01
C TYR A 144 0.15 4.31 13.78
N ALA A 145 1.21 4.55 13.02
CA ALA A 145 1.15 4.96 11.63
C ALA A 145 1.30 3.71 10.75
N LEU A 146 0.52 3.64 9.67
CA LEU A 146 0.52 2.54 8.71
C LEU A 146 0.95 3.05 7.33
N LEU A 147 1.92 2.37 6.72
CA LEU A 147 2.33 2.52 5.34
C LEU A 147 1.72 1.38 4.51
N ILE A 148 0.96 1.73 3.47
CA ILE A 148 0.41 0.77 2.51
C ILE A 148 1.19 0.92 1.21
N ASN A 149 2.10 -0.01 0.95
CA ASN A 149 3.06 0.07 -0.14
C ASN A 149 2.72 -0.92 -1.26
N ASN A 150 2.82 -0.45 -2.51
CA ASN A 150 2.74 -1.28 -3.71
C ASN A 150 4.15 -1.73 -4.10
N LEU A 151 4.35 -3.03 -4.29
CA LEU A 151 5.65 -3.60 -4.67
C LEU A 151 5.96 -3.45 -6.17
N GLY A 152 5.01 -3.02 -6.99
CA GLY A 152 5.30 -2.72 -8.40
C GLY A 152 4.07 -2.65 -9.28
N SER A 153 3.42 -3.80 -9.50
CA SER A 153 2.43 -3.96 -10.58
C SER A 153 0.99 -4.13 -10.13
N VAL A 154 0.69 -4.01 -8.82
CA VAL A 154 -0.69 -4.10 -8.34
C VAL A 154 -1.51 -2.92 -8.91
N PRO A 155 -2.63 -3.16 -9.61
CA PRO A 155 -3.45 -2.09 -10.17
C PRO A 155 -3.99 -1.13 -9.10
N PRO A 156 -4.19 0.17 -9.42
CA PRO A 156 -4.71 1.14 -8.45
C PRO A 156 -6.07 0.77 -7.85
N LEU A 157 -6.93 0.09 -8.62
CA LEU A 157 -8.21 -0.42 -8.13
C LEU A 157 -8.01 -1.48 -7.03
N GLU A 158 -7.10 -2.43 -7.25
CA GLU A 158 -6.78 -3.47 -6.27
C GLU A 158 -6.08 -2.88 -5.04
N MET A 159 -5.17 -1.92 -5.21
CA MET A 159 -4.58 -1.20 -4.08
C MET A 159 -5.62 -0.45 -3.24
N SER A 160 -6.68 0.07 -3.86
CA SER A 160 -7.80 0.70 -3.15
C SER A 160 -8.62 -0.34 -2.37
N LEU A 161 -8.84 -1.52 -2.96
CA LEU A 161 -9.53 -2.64 -2.31
C LEU A 161 -8.71 -3.21 -1.14
N ILE A 162 -7.39 -3.32 -1.30
CA ILE A 162 -6.45 -3.70 -0.22
C ILE A 162 -6.50 -2.67 0.91
N ALA A 163 -6.41 -1.37 0.60
CA ALA A 163 -6.49 -0.32 1.62
C ALA A 163 -7.82 -0.39 2.39
N ASN A 164 -8.93 -0.61 1.69
CA ASN A 164 -10.23 -0.81 2.34
C ASN A 164 -10.24 -2.05 3.25
N ALA A 165 -9.71 -3.19 2.78
CA ALA A 165 -9.61 -4.42 3.59
C ALA A 165 -8.76 -4.20 4.84
N VAL A 166 -7.64 -3.48 4.75
CA VAL A 166 -6.77 -3.17 5.90
C VAL A 166 -7.50 -2.27 6.89
N LEU A 167 -8.16 -1.22 6.42
CA LEU A 167 -8.91 -0.29 7.27
C LEU A 167 -10.19 -0.90 7.88
N ALA A 168 -10.71 -1.98 7.31
CA ALA A 168 -11.81 -2.76 7.87
C ALA A 168 -11.35 -3.85 8.85
N SER A 169 -10.06 -4.20 8.86
CA SER A 169 -9.51 -5.25 9.71
C SER A 169 -9.36 -4.80 11.18
N PRO A 170 -9.24 -5.74 12.14
CA PRO A 170 -8.97 -5.40 13.54
C PRO A 170 -7.72 -4.54 13.77
N LEU A 171 -6.71 -4.66 12.89
CA LEU A 171 -5.47 -3.87 12.94
C LEU A 171 -5.75 -2.37 12.89
N ALA A 172 -6.76 -1.95 12.13
CA ALA A 172 -7.12 -0.54 11.96
C ALA A 172 -7.52 0.17 13.26
N LYS A 173 -7.92 -0.58 14.30
CA LYS A 173 -8.26 -0.02 15.62
C LYS A 173 -7.07 0.68 16.29
N ALA A 174 -5.85 0.23 16.02
CA ALA A 174 -4.62 0.79 16.56
C ALA A 174 -3.98 1.84 15.62
N VAL A 175 -4.46 1.94 14.37
CA VAL A 175 -3.90 2.84 13.35
C VAL A 175 -4.56 4.20 13.42
N THR A 176 -3.76 5.26 13.55
CA THR A 176 -4.23 6.65 13.59
C THR A 176 -3.83 7.46 12.37
N LEU A 177 -2.69 7.11 11.74
CA LEU A 177 -2.20 7.73 10.52
C LEU A 177 -1.99 6.68 9.43
N THR A 178 -2.24 7.07 8.18
CA THR A 178 -1.98 6.25 6.99
C THR A 178 -1.19 7.00 5.95
N MET A 179 -0.27 6.31 5.30
CA MET A 179 0.48 6.74 4.13
C MET A 179 0.25 5.72 3.02
N GLY A 180 0.09 6.19 1.78
CA GLY A 180 -0.37 5.35 0.68
C GLY A 180 -1.91 5.26 0.59
N PRO A 181 -2.45 4.25 -0.11
CA PRO A 181 -1.71 3.25 -0.88
C PRO A 181 -0.90 3.86 -2.04
N GLY A 182 0.30 3.34 -2.32
CA GLY A 182 1.09 3.78 -3.48
C GLY A 182 2.45 3.11 -3.62
N HIS A 183 3.14 3.38 -4.73
CA HIS A 183 4.49 2.90 -5.03
C HIS A 183 5.50 3.72 -4.22
N LEU A 184 6.02 3.14 -3.13
CA LEU A 184 6.90 3.83 -2.20
C LEU A 184 8.26 3.14 -2.13
N MET A 185 8.26 1.82 -1.90
CA MET A 185 9.44 0.96 -2.03
C MET A 185 9.05 -0.28 -2.84
N THR A 186 9.37 -0.24 -4.13
CA THR A 186 9.01 -1.28 -5.10
C THR A 186 10.09 -2.35 -5.24
N ALA A 187 9.70 -3.49 -5.80
CA ALA A 187 10.54 -4.56 -6.33
C ALA A 187 10.25 -4.72 -7.83
N LEU A 188 10.66 -3.73 -8.64
CA LEU A 188 10.40 -3.66 -10.08
C LEU A 188 8.90 -3.83 -10.42
N ASN A 189 8.53 -4.87 -11.16
CA ASN A 189 7.17 -5.19 -11.58
C ASN A 189 6.51 -6.28 -10.70
N MET A 190 7.00 -6.51 -9.49
CA MET A 190 6.42 -7.48 -8.55
C MET A 190 4.94 -7.18 -8.29
N ASN A 191 4.09 -8.17 -8.49
CA ASN A 191 2.65 -8.08 -8.20
C ASN A 191 2.41 -8.40 -6.74
N GLY A 192 2.57 -7.40 -5.87
CA GLY A 192 2.37 -7.57 -4.45
C GLY A 192 2.29 -6.26 -3.69
N PHE A 193 2.03 -6.34 -2.39
CA PHE A 193 1.95 -5.18 -1.52
C PHE A 193 2.62 -5.48 -0.17
N SER A 194 2.96 -4.43 0.57
CA SER A 194 3.47 -4.55 1.93
C SER A 194 2.81 -3.57 2.87
N LEU A 195 2.71 -3.98 4.13
CA LEU A 195 2.20 -3.18 5.23
C LEU A 195 3.34 -2.95 6.22
N SER A 196 3.58 -1.69 6.57
CA SER A 196 4.57 -1.32 7.58
C SER A 196 3.92 -0.47 8.67
N LEU A 197 4.18 -0.78 9.93
CA LEU A 197 3.69 -0.01 11.06
C LEU A 197 4.83 0.53 11.90
N ILE A 198 4.67 1.75 12.39
CA ILE A 198 5.54 2.34 13.41
C ILE A 198 4.70 2.86 14.57
N ARG A 199 5.14 2.58 15.79
CA ARG A 199 4.49 3.12 16.99
C ARG A 199 4.68 4.64 17.05
N LEU A 200 3.60 5.36 17.31
CA LEU A 200 3.58 6.81 17.42
C LEU A 200 3.83 7.27 18.85
N ASP A 201 4.68 8.28 18.94
CA ASP A 201 4.77 9.23 20.03
C ASP A 201 4.59 10.64 19.42
N ALA A 202 4.66 11.68 20.26
CA ALA A 202 4.45 13.06 19.81
C ALA A 202 5.49 13.52 18.77
N GLU A 203 6.75 13.10 18.91
CA GLU A 203 7.84 13.50 18.00
C GLU A 203 7.69 12.83 16.64
N ARG A 204 7.43 11.52 16.62
CA ARG A 204 7.19 10.74 15.39
C ARG A 204 5.93 11.22 14.68
N GLU A 205 4.84 11.49 15.40
CA GLU A 205 3.61 12.01 14.81
C GLU A 205 3.84 13.37 14.13
N ALA A 206 4.53 14.30 14.81
CA ALA A 206 4.92 15.58 14.22
C ALA A 206 5.81 15.39 12.98
N ALA A 207 6.81 14.52 13.07
CA ALA A 207 7.73 14.24 11.97
C ALA A 207 7.01 13.66 10.75
N LEU A 208 6.06 12.74 10.92
CA LEU A 208 5.33 12.13 9.80
C LEU A 208 4.35 13.11 9.13
N LEU A 209 3.79 14.05 9.89
CA LEU A 209 2.87 15.09 9.39
C LEU A 209 3.60 16.28 8.75
N ALA A 210 4.88 16.49 9.06
CA ALA A 210 5.64 17.60 8.52
C ALA A 210 5.74 17.54 6.98
N PRO A 211 5.62 18.67 6.27
CA PRO A 211 5.80 18.73 4.83
C PRO A 211 7.24 18.38 4.45
N VAL A 212 7.44 17.85 3.24
CA VAL A 212 8.76 17.52 2.69
C VAL A 212 8.82 17.87 1.20
N GLY A 213 10.03 18.11 0.70
CA GLY A 213 10.27 18.36 -0.72
C GLY A 213 10.04 17.14 -1.63
N PRO A 214 10.51 15.92 -1.28
CA PRO A 214 10.36 14.76 -2.16
C PRO A 214 8.90 14.39 -2.45
N HIS A 215 8.51 14.48 -3.73
CA HIS A 215 7.15 14.17 -4.19
C HIS A 215 6.76 12.69 -4.03
N ALA A 216 7.74 11.81 -3.93
CA ALA A 216 7.50 10.37 -3.71
C ALA A 216 6.92 10.10 -2.30
N TRP A 217 7.12 11.00 -1.33
CA TRP A 217 6.49 10.86 -0.02
C TRP A 217 5.00 11.18 -0.10
N LEU A 218 4.17 10.17 0.13
CA LEU A 218 2.73 10.37 0.24
C LEU A 218 2.39 10.90 1.63
N PRO A 219 1.80 12.11 1.75
CA PRO A 219 1.54 12.73 3.04
C PRO A 219 0.67 11.86 3.95
N ALA A 220 1.00 11.84 5.24
CA ALA A 220 0.23 11.13 6.24
C ALA A 220 -1.19 11.72 6.37
N LYS A 221 -2.19 10.82 6.40
CA LYS A 221 -3.60 11.17 6.57
C LYS A 221 -4.16 10.48 7.81
N SER A 222 -4.93 11.22 8.60
CA SER A 222 -5.66 10.64 9.73
C SER A 222 -6.68 9.62 9.24
N VAL A 223 -6.74 8.47 9.91
CA VAL A 223 -7.77 7.46 9.66
C VAL A 223 -9.12 8.00 10.14
N ARG A 224 -10.12 7.99 9.26
CA ARG A 224 -11.50 8.42 9.56
C ARG A 224 -12.47 7.38 9.03
N ARG A 225 -13.59 7.20 9.73
CA ARG A 225 -14.67 6.35 9.21
C ARG A 225 -15.28 7.00 7.97
N PRO A 226 -15.59 6.23 6.91
CA PRO A 226 -16.31 6.73 5.76
C PRO A 226 -17.63 7.38 6.21
N VAL A 227 -17.90 8.58 5.71
CA VAL A 227 -19.21 9.22 5.90
C VAL A 227 -20.12 8.68 4.80
N VAL A 228 -21.16 7.94 5.19
CA VAL A 228 -22.19 7.47 4.25
C VAL A 228 -23.05 8.67 3.88
N VAL A 229 -22.86 9.19 2.68
CA VAL A 229 -23.71 10.24 2.12
C VAL A 229 -24.84 9.54 1.37
N ALA A 230 -26.08 9.81 1.77
CA ALA A 230 -27.24 9.32 1.03
C ALA A 230 -27.18 9.89 -0.39
N VAL A 231 -27.20 9.01 -1.40
CA VAL A 231 -27.33 9.43 -2.79
C VAL A 231 -28.64 10.22 -2.89
N ALA A 232 -28.55 11.48 -3.30
CA ALA A 232 -29.74 12.27 -3.58
C ALA A 232 -30.58 11.47 -4.57
N LYS A 233 -31.81 11.09 -4.18
CA LYS A 233 -32.73 10.42 -5.10
C LYS A 233 -32.75 11.30 -6.34
N PRO A 234 -32.37 10.79 -7.53
CA PRO A 234 -32.55 11.56 -8.73
C PRO A 234 -34.00 12.01 -8.71
N ALA A 235 -34.24 13.31 -8.93
CA ALA A 235 -35.58 13.80 -9.18
C ALA A 235 -36.02 13.18 -10.51
N ILE A 236 -36.35 11.89 -10.48
CA ILE A 236 -37.08 11.24 -11.54
C ILE A 236 -38.42 11.94 -11.47
N ARG A 237 -38.56 13.01 -12.27
CA ARG A 237 -39.85 13.56 -12.65
C ARG A 237 -40.52 12.48 -13.49
N GLY A 238 -40.99 11.43 -12.81
CA GLY A 238 -41.92 10.44 -13.33
C GLY A 238 -43.30 11.05 -13.46
N ALA A 239 -43.39 12.25 -14.04
CA ALA A 239 -44.63 12.65 -14.66
C ALA A 239 -44.62 11.90 -15.99
N ALA A 240 -45.29 10.75 -16.03
CA ALA A 240 -45.79 10.22 -17.28
C ALA A 240 -46.49 11.40 -17.97
N ARG A 241 -45.87 11.94 -19.03
CA ARG A 241 -46.47 13.05 -19.77
C ARG A 241 -47.80 12.52 -20.31
N ALA A 242 -48.87 13.29 -20.17
CA ALA A 242 -50.14 12.92 -20.76
C ALA A 242 -49.93 12.63 -22.25
N ALA A 243 -50.48 11.52 -22.74
CA ALA A 243 -50.39 11.16 -24.15
C ALA A 243 -50.93 12.30 -25.02
N SER A 244 -50.20 12.65 -26.08
CA SER A 244 -50.68 13.58 -27.09
C SER A 244 -51.87 12.95 -27.84
N ARG A 245 -52.91 13.74 -28.13
CA ARG A 245 -54.04 13.34 -28.99
C ARG A 245 -53.93 13.97 -30.38
N ASP A 246 -52.74 13.93 -30.96
CA ASP A 246 -52.52 14.43 -32.32
C ASP A 246 -52.97 13.39 -33.35
N ALA A 247 -54.05 13.70 -34.05
CA ALA A 247 -54.65 12.77 -35.01
C ALA A 247 -53.74 12.47 -36.21
N GLY A 248 -52.80 13.37 -36.54
CA GLY A 248 -51.83 13.16 -37.62
C GLY A 248 -50.78 12.11 -37.24
N ALA A 249 -50.18 12.27 -36.06
CA ALA A 249 -49.24 11.34 -35.48
C ALA A 249 -49.86 9.97 -35.22
N GLU A 250 -51.10 9.94 -34.71
CA GLU A 250 -51.85 8.69 -34.50
C GLU A 250 -52.03 7.92 -35.81
N ARG A 251 -52.52 8.58 -36.87
CA ARG A 251 -52.66 7.94 -38.19
C ARG A 251 -51.33 7.43 -38.73
N LEU A 252 -50.26 8.21 -38.60
CA LEU A 252 -48.94 7.81 -39.08
C LEU A 252 -48.41 6.59 -38.34
N ILE A 253 -48.47 6.61 -37.00
CA ILE A 253 -47.99 5.51 -36.15
C ILE A 253 -48.80 4.25 -36.45
N THR A 254 -50.13 4.34 -36.49
CA THR A 254 -51.00 3.20 -36.83
C THR A 254 -50.66 2.63 -38.20
N ALA A 255 -50.53 3.46 -39.23
CA ALA A 255 -50.19 3.00 -40.59
C ALA A 255 -48.82 2.31 -40.65
N VAL A 256 -47.82 2.82 -39.93
CA VAL A 256 -46.48 2.19 -39.85
C VAL A 256 -46.57 0.85 -39.12
N CYS A 257 -47.27 0.79 -37.99
CA CYS A 257 -47.45 -0.46 -37.25
C CYS A 257 -48.21 -1.51 -38.06
N GLU A 258 -49.31 -1.13 -38.71
CA GLU A 258 -50.07 -2.01 -39.61
C GLU A 258 -49.21 -2.50 -40.78
N LYS A 259 -48.38 -1.63 -41.36
CA LYS A 259 -47.48 -2.03 -42.44
C LYS A 259 -46.43 -3.04 -41.96
N LEU A 260 -45.84 -2.82 -40.79
CA LEU A 260 -44.88 -3.75 -40.19
C LEU A 260 -45.52 -5.11 -39.89
N ILE A 261 -46.73 -5.12 -39.31
CA ILE A 261 -47.51 -6.34 -39.08
C ILE A 261 -47.81 -7.06 -40.40
N SER A 262 -48.21 -6.32 -41.45
CA SER A 262 -48.49 -6.92 -42.77
C SER A 262 -47.28 -7.56 -43.45
N LEU A 263 -46.07 -7.22 -42.99
CA LEU A 263 -44.81 -7.75 -43.52
C LEU A 263 -44.26 -8.90 -42.66
N GLU A 264 -44.99 -9.38 -41.65
CA GLU A 264 -44.53 -10.40 -40.70
C GLU A 264 -44.02 -11.67 -41.41
N GLU A 265 -44.74 -12.23 -42.37
CA GLU A 265 -44.30 -13.42 -43.11
C GLU A 265 -43.09 -13.18 -44.03
N VAL A 266 -42.84 -11.94 -44.44
CA VAL A 266 -41.71 -11.57 -45.32
C VAL A 266 -40.47 -11.24 -44.50
N LEU A 267 -40.65 -10.78 -43.26
CA LEU A 267 -39.58 -10.40 -42.33
C LEU A 267 -39.10 -11.55 -41.44
N ASN A 268 -39.88 -12.63 -41.32
CA ASN A 268 -39.52 -13.89 -40.67
C ASN A 268 -38.94 -14.89 -41.68
#